data_AF-A0A968RQM2-F1
#
_entry.id   AF-A0A968RQM2-F1
#
_cell.length_a   1.000
_cell.length_b   1.000
_cell.length_c   1.000
_cell.angle_alpha   90.00
_cell.angle_beta   90.00
_cell.angle_gamma   90.00
#
_symmetry.space_group_name_H-M   'P 1'
#
loop_
_entity.id
_entity.type
_entity.pdbx_description
1 polymer ?
#
loop_
_entity_poly.entity_id
_entity_poly.type
_entity_poly.pdbx_seq_one_letter_code
_entity_poly.pdbx_strand_id
1 'polypeptide(L)'
;MNQQLWTRTNTVTQYDDRGNELENQDAIGVYSAAYFGYNDTRVTAVAGNAQRREISFEGFEDYQYLNDCTQTIDNVIARKNIVLYKNRMTQIVPTAHTGKASLFITGDVLFVNYLDTKCEDNSTGSRPVADIDDNCSTCAAQLNLKSGQKYRMSVWVATDASIKIGGSPASQLSIALTFPESNQSVVLEFEAEKPIVDGWQQMVCNFVVPDFEDNSINNAFELYFSNSAKAGKFYIDDFRVHPFISNMKSFVYDPYSLRLLAELDENNYATMYEYDDEGILVRVKRETEKGIITVQESRTVLKPNH
;
A
#
# COMPACT_ATOMS: atom_id res chain seq x y z
N MET A 1 -46.46 19.35 -13.69
CA MET A 1 -46.28 17.95 -13.22
C MET A 1 -44.79 17.75 -13.00
N ASN A 2 -44.35 17.71 -11.75
CA ASN A 2 -42.95 17.57 -11.38
C ASN A 2 -42.62 16.08 -11.29
N GLN A 3 -42.15 15.48 -12.40
CA GLN A 3 -41.79 14.07 -12.47
C GLN A 3 -40.27 13.93 -12.58
N GLN A 4 -39.62 13.91 -11.42
CA GLN A 4 -38.45 13.08 -11.11
C GLN A 4 -38.15 13.27 -9.61
N LEU A 5 -38.82 12.48 -8.77
CA LEU A 5 -38.67 12.47 -7.31
C LEU A 5 -37.55 11.52 -6.83
N TRP A 6 -36.71 11.05 -7.75
CA TRP A 6 -35.59 10.15 -7.46
C TRP A 6 -34.34 10.70 -8.11
N THR A 7 -33.43 11.22 -7.29
CA THR A 7 -32.08 11.59 -7.71
C THR A 7 -31.17 10.43 -7.35
N ARG A 8 -30.50 9.86 -8.36
CA ARG A 8 -29.47 8.84 -8.14
C ARG A 8 -28.35 9.45 -7.31
N THR A 9 -28.08 8.89 -6.13
CA THR A 9 -27.05 9.41 -5.20
C THR A 9 -25.65 9.02 -5.64
N ASN A 10 -25.48 7.80 -6.14
CA ASN A 10 -24.21 7.26 -6.64
C ASN A 10 -24.40 6.28 -7.79
N THR A 11 -23.33 6.09 -8.56
CA THR A 11 -23.20 5.15 -9.66
C THR A 11 -21.95 4.34 -9.43
N VAL A 12 -22.08 3.01 -9.29
CA VAL A 12 -20.91 2.14 -9.30
C VAL A 12 -20.35 2.09 -10.72
N THR A 13 -19.05 2.37 -10.86
CA THR A 13 -18.34 2.40 -12.14
C THR A 13 -17.52 1.13 -12.37
N GLN A 14 -17.12 0.43 -11.31
CA GLN A 14 -16.33 -0.81 -11.40
C GLN A 14 -16.73 -1.83 -10.33
N TYR A 15 -16.77 -3.10 -10.74
CA TYR A 15 -16.94 -4.27 -9.88
C TYR A 15 -15.86 -5.31 -10.17
N ASP A 16 -15.55 -6.16 -9.21
CA ASP A 16 -14.78 -7.39 -9.48
C ASP A 16 -15.70 -8.57 -9.80
N ASP A 17 -15.09 -9.71 -10.16
CA ASP A 17 -15.79 -10.97 -10.47
C ASP A 17 -16.59 -11.55 -9.29
N ARG A 18 -16.43 -10.99 -8.08
CA ARG A 18 -17.15 -11.38 -6.87
C ARG A 18 -18.28 -10.41 -6.53
N GLY A 19 -18.49 -9.39 -7.36
CA GLY A 19 -19.51 -8.36 -7.16
C GLY A 19 -19.14 -7.35 -6.08
N ASN A 20 -17.88 -7.28 -5.65
CA ASN A 20 -17.44 -6.20 -4.78
C ASN A 20 -17.43 -4.89 -5.56
N GLU A 21 -17.92 -3.83 -4.95
CA GLU A 21 -17.85 -2.47 -5.48
C GLU A 21 -16.43 -1.93 -5.34
N LEU A 22 -15.74 -1.75 -6.47
CA LEU A 22 -14.34 -1.31 -6.48
C LEU A 22 -14.21 0.20 -6.66
N GLU A 23 -15.16 0.82 -7.37
CA GLU A 23 -15.19 2.25 -7.64
C GLU A 23 -16.64 2.72 -7.83
N ASN A 24 -16.96 3.87 -7.26
CA ASN A 24 -18.21 4.57 -7.52
C ASN A 24 -17.98 6.06 -7.76
N GLN A 25 -19.01 6.69 -8.28
CA GLN A 25 -19.06 8.12 -8.52
C GLN A 25 -20.38 8.67 -7.98
N ASP A 26 -20.33 9.76 -7.22
CA ASP A 26 -21.52 10.45 -6.75
C ASP A 26 -22.21 11.29 -7.85
N ALA A 27 -23.36 11.88 -7.53
CA ALA A 27 -24.13 12.69 -8.47
C ALA A 27 -23.42 13.96 -8.96
N ILE A 28 -22.38 14.44 -8.26
CA ILE A 28 -21.60 15.63 -8.63
C ILE A 28 -20.26 15.28 -9.28
N GLY A 29 -20.00 13.99 -9.50
CA GLY A 29 -18.84 13.49 -10.25
C GLY A 29 -17.63 13.12 -9.40
N VAL A 30 -17.74 13.13 -8.07
CA VAL A 30 -16.65 12.77 -7.15
C VAL A 30 -16.56 11.25 -7.04
N TYR A 31 -15.35 10.72 -7.23
CA TYR A 31 -15.07 9.29 -7.17
C TYR A 31 -14.75 8.83 -5.74
N SER A 32 -15.18 7.62 -5.41
CA SER A 32 -14.67 6.87 -4.28
C SER A 32 -14.20 5.50 -4.74
N ALA A 33 -13.16 4.98 -4.11
CA ALA A 33 -12.54 3.72 -4.48
C ALA A 33 -12.34 2.82 -3.26
N ALA A 34 -12.41 1.51 -3.50
CA ALA A 34 -12.06 0.48 -2.55
C ALA A 34 -11.03 -0.47 -3.17
N TYR A 35 -10.01 -0.81 -2.39
CA TYR A 35 -9.00 -1.79 -2.73
C TYR A 35 -9.18 -3.03 -1.85
N PHE A 36 -9.08 -4.21 -2.46
CA PHE A 36 -9.31 -5.49 -1.81
C PHE A 36 -8.03 -6.31 -1.83
N GLY A 37 -7.75 -6.98 -0.72
CA GLY A 37 -6.66 -7.95 -0.57
C GLY A 37 -7.20 -9.28 -0.04
N TYR A 38 -6.29 -10.14 0.39
CA TYR A 38 -6.63 -11.47 0.91
C TYR A 38 -7.46 -12.26 -0.09
N ASN A 39 -6.94 -12.36 -1.33
CA ASN A 39 -7.63 -12.96 -2.47
C ASN A 39 -9.02 -12.33 -2.66
N ASP A 40 -9.12 -11.00 -2.76
CA ASP A 40 -10.36 -10.25 -3.03
C ASP A 40 -11.52 -10.51 -2.04
N THR A 41 -11.22 -10.74 -0.76
CA THR A 41 -12.24 -11.01 0.28
C THR A 41 -12.32 -9.93 1.37
N ARG A 42 -11.31 -9.07 1.46
CA ARG A 42 -11.21 -8.06 2.51
C ARG A 42 -10.82 -6.73 1.90
N VAL A 43 -11.54 -5.68 2.28
CA VAL A 43 -11.18 -4.30 1.96
C VAL A 43 -9.91 -3.96 2.71
N THR A 44 -8.83 -3.63 2.01
CA THR A 44 -7.54 -3.24 2.57
C THR A 44 -7.30 -1.75 2.46
N ALA A 45 -7.97 -1.05 1.55
CA ALA A 45 -7.99 0.40 1.52
C ALA A 45 -9.30 0.96 0.98
N VAL A 46 -9.67 2.14 1.44
CA VAL A 46 -10.75 2.96 0.87
C VAL A 46 -10.27 4.39 0.72
N ALA A 47 -10.68 5.04 -0.36
CA ALA A 47 -10.40 6.45 -0.56
C ALA A 47 -11.59 7.21 -1.11
N GLY A 48 -11.81 8.41 -0.59
CA GLY A 48 -12.72 9.40 -1.16
C GLY A 48 -11.94 10.39 -2.02
N ASN A 49 -12.59 10.92 -3.06
CA ASN A 49 -12.01 11.84 -4.03
C ASN A 49 -10.77 11.26 -4.76
N ALA A 50 -10.87 9.99 -5.13
CA ALA A 50 -9.86 9.27 -5.90
C ALA A 50 -10.50 8.14 -6.72
N GLN A 51 -9.99 7.91 -7.93
CA GLN A 51 -10.31 6.70 -8.70
C GLN A 51 -9.53 5.50 -8.16
N ARG A 52 -10.01 4.29 -8.46
CA ARG A 52 -9.40 3.04 -7.97
C ARG A 52 -7.94 2.91 -8.38
N ARG A 53 -7.63 3.26 -9.62
CA ARG A 53 -6.26 3.19 -10.16
C ARG A 53 -5.34 4.27 -9.58
N GLU A 54 -5.82 5.21 -8.77
CA GLU A 54 -4.99 6.29 -8.24
C GLU A 54 -4.51 6.02 -6.81
N ILE A 55 -4.98 4.93 -6.19
CA ILE A 55 -4.68 4.60 -4.80
C ILE A 55 -3.94 3.28 -4.71
N SER A 56 -3.04 3.15 -3.73
CA SER A 56 -2.37 1.89 -3.42
C SER A 56 -2.07 1.82 -1.93
N PHE A 57 -2.23 0.63 -1.35
CA PHE A 57 -1.83 0.32 0.02
C PHE A 57 -1.10 -1.01 0.04
N GLU A 58 0.04 -1.05 0.72
CA GLU A 58 0.77 -2.28 1.00
C GLU A 58 1.18 -2.34 2.47
N GLY A 59 0.60 -3.32 3.18
CA GLY A 59 0.91 -3.63 4.58
C GLY A 59 1.55 -5.01 4.76
N PHE A 60 1.93 -5.69 3.67
CA PHE A 60 2.76 -6.90 3.67
C PHE A 60 2.19 -8.19 4.32
N GLU A 61 0.93 -8.17 4.75
CA GLU A 61 0.30 -9.29 5.45
C GLU A 61 -0.20 -10.44 4.55
N ASP A 62 -0.74 -10.13 3.36
CA ASP A 62 -1.58 -11.07 2.60
C ASP A 62 -0.83 -11.83 1.50
N TYR A 63 0.50 -11.79 1.51
CA TYR A 63 1.36 -12.44 0.50
C TYR A 63 1.15 -13.97 0.41
N GLN A 64 0.67 -14.61 1.48
CA GLN A 64 0.37 -16.04 1.50
C GLN A 64 -0.99 -16.41 0.88
N TYR A 65 -1.91 -15.43 0.78
CA TYR A 65 -3.23 -15.61 0.13
C TYR A 65 -3.15 -15.50 -1.39
N LEU A 66 -1.99 -15.13 -1.90
CA LEU A 66 -1.72 -14.94 -3.32
C LEU A 66 -1.23 -16.23 -4.00
N ASN A 67 -1.29 -17.37 -3.29
CA ASN A 67 -0.97 -18.70 -3.80
C ASN A 67 -2.02 -19.16 -4.83
N ASP A 68 -1.93 -18.62 -6.04
CA ASP A 68 -2.41 -19.31 -7.23
C ASP A 68 -1.46 -20.48 -7.52
N CYS A 69 -2.00 -21.66 -7.84
CA CYS A 69 -1.20 -22.88 -8.04
C CYS A 69 -0.30 -22.85 -9.30
N THR A 70 -0.21 -21.71 -9.99
CA THR A 70 0.79 -21.45 -11.03
C THR A 70 2.06 -20.88 -10.40
N GLN A 71 2.79 -21.75 -9.70
CA GLN A 71 4.21 -21.49 -9.45
C GLN A 71 4.96 -21.41 -10.79
N THR A 72 6.01 -20.59 -10.81
CA THR A 72 6.94 -20.29 -11.92
C THR A 72 6.53 -19.22 -12.94
N ILE A 73 6.12 -18.04 -12.47
CA ILE A 73 6.81 -16.84 -12.97
C ILE A 73 7.50 -16.21 -11.76
N ASP A 74 8.82 -16.22 -11.81
CA ASP A 74 9.68 -15.60 -10.82
C ASP A 74 9.26 -14.14 -10.57
N ASN A 75 9.11 -13.79 -9.29
CA ASN A 75 9.16 -12.41 -8.76
C ASN A 75 7.97 -11.45 -8.99
N VAL A 76 6.81 -11.90 -9.47
CA VAL A 76 5.69 -10.99 -9.78
C VAL A 76 4.39 -11.39 -9.07
N ILE A 77 3.81 -10.46 -8.30
CA ILE A 77 2.54 -10.65 -7.57
C ILE A 77 1.41 -10.02 -8.38
N ALA A 78 0.78 -10.79 -9.26
CA ALA A 78 -0.13 -10.31 -10.30
C ALA A 78 -1.48 -9.74 -9.83
N ARG A 79 -1.80 -9.77 -8.52
CA ARG A 79 -3.06 -9.21 -7.97
C ARG A 79 -2.89 -7.93 -7.17
N LYS A 80 -1.64 -7.49 -6.98
CA LYS A 80 -1.36 -6.20 -6.36
C LYS A 80 -1.29 -5.12 -7.45
N ASN A 81 -1.76 -3.93 -7.13
CA ASN A 81 -1.78 -2.80 -8.05
C ASN A 81 -0.44 -2.07 -8.13
N ILE A 82 0.42 -2.28 -7.14
CA ILE A 82 1.85 -2.04 -7.20
C ILE A 82 2.56 -3.38 -6.95
N VAL A 83 3.54 -3.69 -7.79
CA VAL A 83 4.27 -4.95 -7.78
C VAL A 83 5.64 -4.72 -7.20
N LEU A 84 5.95 -5.44 -6.11
CA LEU A 84 7.29 -5.54 -5.58
C LEU A 84 8.12 -6.49 -6.44
N TYR A 85 9.16 -5.99 -7.11
CA TYR A 85 10.13 -6.83 -7.81
C TYR A 85 11.07 -7.47 -6.80
N LYS A 86 10.72 -8.68 -6.35
CA LYS A 86 11.49 -9.39 -5.34
C LYS A 86 12.88 -9.73 -5.86
N ASN A 87 13.87 -9.49 -5.02
CA ASN A 87 15.24 -9.93 -5.23
C ASN A 87 15.78 -10.55 -3.93
N ARG A 88 17.04 -11.02 -3.94
CA ARG A 88 17.69 -11.59 -2.74
C ARG A 88 17.89 -10.59 -1.59
N MET A 89 17.56 -9.32 -1.80
CA MET A 89 17.69 -8.23 -0.83
C MET A 89 16.38 -7.89 -0.12
N THR A 90 15.29 -8.61 -0.42
CA THR A 90 13.96 -8.40 0.15
C THR A 90 13.45 -9.63 0.88
N GLN A 91 12.86 -9.45 2.06
CA GLN A 91 12.22 -10.53 2.81
C GLN A 91 11.00 -10.02 3.58
N ILE A 92 9.92 -10.79 3.62
CA ILE A 92 8.79 -10.52 4.53
C ILE A 92 9.15 -11.07 5.92
N VAL A 93 9.12 -10.23 6.95
CA VAL A 93 9.62 -10.53 8.31
C VAL A 93 8.60 -10.17 9.38
N PRO A 94 8.64 -10.79 10.57
CA PRO A 94 7.64 -10.58 11.63
C PRO A 94 7.82 -9.27 12.44
N THR A 95 8.78 -8.42 12.07
CA THR A 95 8.95 -7.09 12.65
C THR A 95 8.07 -6.14 11.88
N ALA A 96 7.01 -5.58 12.47
CA ALA A 96 6.03 -4.78 11.75
C ALA A 96 5.62 -3.52 12.52
N HIS A 97 5.15 -2.52 11.79
CA HIS A 97 4.57 -1.29 12.34
C HIS A 97 3.12 -1.57 12.76
N THR A 98 2.35 -2.17 11.86
CA THR A 98 1.05 -2.74 12.17
C THR A 98 0.98 -4.20 11.74
N GLY A 99 -0.04 -4.92 12.19
CA GLY A 99 -0.22 -6.32 11.81
C GLY A 99 0.87 -7.25 12.34
N LYS A 100 1.36 -8.16 11.48
CA LYS A 100 2.31 -9.21 11.80
C LYS A 100 3.53 -9.22 10.89
N ALA A 101 3.54 -8.51 9.78
CA ALA A 101 4.63 -8.58 8.81
C ALA A 101 4.96 -7.24 8.16
N SER A 102 6.25 -7.02 7.89
CA SER A 102 6.70 -5.90 7.04
C SER A 102 7.72 -6.38 6.01
N LEU A 103 8.10 -5.48 5.09
CA LEU A 103 9.17 -5.75 4.13
C LEU A 103 10.52 -5.33 4.70
N PHE A 104 11.38 -6.32 4.91
CA PHE A 104 12.79 -6.12 5.23
C PHE A 104 13.62 -5.96 3.96
N ILE A 105 14.46 -4.93 3.95
CA ILE A 105 15.27 -4.52 2.83
C ILE A 105 16.74 -4.44 3.25
N THR A 106 17.61 -5.13 2.51
CA THR A 106 19.07 -5.11 2.73
C THR A 106 19.86 -4.38 1.64
N GLY A 107 19.20 -3.86 0.61
CA GLY A 107 19.80 -3.20 -0.55
C GLY A 107 18.74 -2.48 -1.38
N ASP A 108 19.03 -2.19 -2.66
CA ASP A 108 18.08 -1.47 -3.50
C ASP A 108 16.90 -2.36 -3.91
N VAL A 109 15.70 -1.80 -3.87
CA VAL A 109 14.44 -2.48 -4.16
C VAL A 109 13.63 -1.68 -5.15
N LEU A 110 13.00 -2.38 -6.08
CA LEU A 110 12.19 -1.79 -7.14
C LEU A 110 10.72 -2.19 -6.95
N PHE A 111 9.84 -1.20 -6.96
CA PHE A 111 8.41 -1.38 -7.14
C PHE A 111 8.01 -0.84 -8.51
N VAL A 112 7.11 -1.55 -9.19
CA VAL A 112 6.59 -1.17 -10.51
C VAL A 112 5.07 -1.28 -10.52
N ASN A 113 4.40 -0.59 -11.44
CA ASN A 113 2.95 -0.75 -11.66
C ASN A 113 2.60 -1.61 -12.87
N TYR A 114 3.58 -2.18 -13.57
CA TYR A 114 3.39 -3.07 -14.71
C TYR A 114 3.91 -4.47 -14.40
N LEU A 115 3.42 -5.48 -15.12
CA LEU A 115 3.96 -6.83 -15.07
C LEU A 115 4.97 -6.96 -16.21
N ASP A 116 6.20 -7.39 -15.89
CA ASP A 116 7.16 -7.80 -16.91
C ASP A 116 6.77 -9.20 -17.40
N THR A 117 6.16 -9.29 -18.57
CA THR A 117 5.78 -10.57 -19.18
C THR A 117 6.95 -11.25 -19.92
N LYS A 118 8.16 -10.68 -19.92
CA LYS A 118 9.34 -11.24 -20.60
C LYS A 118 10.50 -11.49 -19.65
N CYS A 119 10.43 -12.58 -18.91
CA CYS A 119 11.65 -13.33 -18.58
C CYS A 119 12.11 -14.14 -19.81
N GLU A 120 12.52 -13.48 -20.90
CA GLU A 120 13.33 -14.12 -21.93
C GLU A 120 14.80 -13.77 -21.71
N ASP A 121 15.59 -14.83 -21.51
CA ASP A 121 17.05 -14.92 -21.41
C ASP A 121 17.86 -13.61 -21.44
N ASN A 122 18.68 -13.46 -20.39
CA ASN A 122 19.75 -12.49 -20.12
C ASN A 122 20.86 -12.35 -21.22
N SER A 123 20.55 -12.45 -22.51
CA SER A 123 21.57 -12.45 -23.58
C SER A 123 21.62 -11.18 -24.44
N THR A 124 20.65 -10.26 -24.34
CA THR A 124 20.77 -8.95 -24.99
C THR A 124 20.07 -7.90 -24.14
N GLY A 125 20.80 -6.83 -23.76
CA GLY A 125 20.34 -5.73 -22.89
C GLY A 125 19.25 -4.86 -23.51
N SER A 126 18.14 -5.46 -23.89
CA SER A 126 16.93 -4.80 -24.37
C SER A 126 16.04 -4.53 -23.16
N ARG A 127 15.65 -3.27 -22.96
CA ARG A 127 14.68 -2.89 -21.93
C ARG A 127 13.35 -3.61 -22.20
N PRO A 128 12.71 -4.25 -21.20
CA PRO A 128 11.42 -4.90 -21.37
C PRO A 128 10.34 -3.86 -21.69
N VAL A 129 9.41 -4.24 -22.57
CA VAL A 129 8.25 -3.42 -22.97
C VAL A 129 7.10 -3.76 -22.04
N ALA A 130 6.50 -2.75 -21.43
CA ALA A 130 5.30 -2.90 -20.60
C ALA A 130 4.12 -3.33 -21.48
N ASP A 131 3.71 -4.59 -21.40
CA ASP A 131 2.39 -5.00 -21.86
C ASP A 131 1.41 -4.77 -20.71
N ILE A 132 0.83 -3.56 -20.68
CA ILE A 132 -0.46 -3.36 -20.03
C ILE A 132 -1.47 -4.01 -20.97
N ASP A 133 -1.75 -5.30 -20.77
CA ASP A 133 -2.71 -6.03 -21.59
C ASP A 133 -4.08 -5.32 -21.54
N ASP A 134 -4.43 -4.64 -22.63
CA ASP A 134 -5.70 -3.92 -22.79
C ASP A 134 -6.93 -4.85 -22.77
N ASN A 135 -6.75 -6.17 -22.90
CA ASN A 135 -7.81 -7.18 -22.84
C ASN A 135 -7.85 -7.95 -21.51
N CYS A 136 -7.03 -7.56 -20.54
CA CYS A 136 -6.95 -8.26 -19.27
C CYS A 136 -7.98 -7.69 -18.28
N SER A 137 -9.03 -8.47 -18.04
CA SER A 137 -10.07 -8.18 -17.03
C SER A 137 -9.51 -7.99 -15.60
N THR A 138 -8.28 -8.44 -15.34
CA THR A 138 -7.54 -8.25 -14.08
C THR A 138 -6.57 -7.07 -14.09
N CYS A 139 -6.31 -6.45 -15.26
CA CYS A 139 -5.39 -5.32 -15.43
C CYS A 139 -6.07 -3.98 -15.10
N ALA A 140 -7.39 -4.00 -14.87
CA ALA A 140 -8.16 -2.92 -14.23
C ALA A 140 -7.57 -2.47 -12.88
N ALA A 141 -6.72 -3.28 -12.23
CA ALA A 141 -6.21 -3.00 -10.89
C ALA A 141 -4.93 -2.13 -10.82
N GLN A 142 -4.11 -1.99 -11.87
CA GLN A 142 -2.77 -1.35 -11.75
C GLN A 142 -2.83 0.12 -11.32
N LEU A 143 -1.90 0.52 -10.44
CA LEU A 143 -1.74 1.91 -10.02
C LEU A 143 -1.32 2.76 -11.23
N ASN A 144 -2.05 3.82 -11.52
CA ASN A 144 -1.82 4.76 -12.59
C ASN A 144 -1.78 6.17 -12.00
N LEU A 145 -0.59 6.78 -12.08
CA LEU A 145 -0.36 8.15 -11.66
C LEU A 145 -0.68 9.08 -12.83
N LYS A 146 -1.70 9.92 -12.69
CA LYS A 146 -2.16 10.82 -13.76
C LYS A 146 -1.17 11.97 -13.98
N SER A 147 -0.84 12.19 -15.25
CA SER A 147 -0.09 13.34 -15.76
C SER A 147 -0.56 14.66 -15.12
N GLY A 148 0.38 15.49 -14.66
CA GLY A 148 0.11 16.81 -14.09
C GLY A 148 -0.59 16.82 -12.72
N GLN A 149 -0.96 15.65 -12.18
CA GLN A 149 -1.69 15.56 -10.91
C GLN A 149 -0.74 15.44 -9.72
N LYS A 150 -1.13 16.04 -8.59
CA LYS A 150 -0.40 15.97 -7.33
C LYS A 150 -0.83 14.75 -6.51
N TYR A 151 0.14 14.00 -6.01
CA TYR A 151 -0.04 12.83 -5.15
C TYR A 151 0.66 13.00 -3.80
N ARG A 152 0.18 12.23 -2.82
CA ARG A 152 0.83 12.02 -1.53
C ARG A 152 1.26 10.55 -1.45
N MET A 153 2.53 10.34 -1.11
CA MET A 153 3.09 9.03 -0.83
C MET A 153 3.56 8.99 0.62
N SER A 154 3.30 7.89 1.32
CA SER A 154 3.78 7.71 2.69
C SER A 154 4.18 6.28 2.98
N VAL A 155 5.15 6.10 3.86
CA VAL A 155 5.62 4.78 4.28
C VAL A 155 6.13 4.85 5.71
N TRP A 156 5.89 3.81 6.50
CA TRP A 156 6.49 3.66 7.81
C TRP A 156 7.83 2.94 7.69
N VAL A 157 8.86 3.49 8.32
CA VAL A 157 10.23 2.99 8.21
C VAL A 157 10.82 2.74 9.59
N ALA A 158 11.52 1.63 9.74
CA ALA A 158 12.30 1.32 10.93
C ALA A 158 13.65 0.69 10.56
N THR A 159 14.55 0.62 11.53
CA THR A 159 15.83 -0.11 11.45
C THR A 159 16.02 -0.91 12.73
N ASP A 160 16.92 -1.88 12.71
CA ASP A 160 17.28 -2.59 13.95
C ASP A 160 17.76 -1.62 15.05
N ALA A 161 18.46 -0.55 14.65
CA ALA A 161 18.93 0.47 15.57
C ALA A 161 17.77 1.30 16.15
N SER A 162 16.87 1.81 15.31
CA SER A 162 15.74 2.63 15.77
C SER A 162 14.81 1.85 16.71
N ILE A 163 14.61 0.55 16.48
CA ILE A 163 13.81 -0.32 17.34
C ILE A 163 14.50 -0.62 18.68
N LYS A 164 15.81 -0.93 18.67
CA LYS A 164 16.53 -1.43 19.87
C LYS A 164 17.13 -0.33 20.74
N ILE A 165 17.69 0.71 20.12
CA ILE A 165 18.46 1.77 20.78
C ILE A 165 17.91 3.18 20.51
N GLY A 166 16.92 3.30 19.64
CA GLY A 166 16.34 4.58 19.22
C GLY A 166 17.14 5.28 18.11
N GLY A 167 16.70 6.50 17.77
CA GLY A 167 17.24 7.27 16.65
C GLY A 167 16.35 7.23 15.41
N SER A 168 16.50 8.22 14.53
CA SER A 168 15.67 8.35 13.33
C SER A 168 16.08 7.33 12.25
N PRO A 169 15.16 6.46 11.80
CA PRO A 169 15.41 5.58 10.65
C PRO A 169 15.33 6.34 9.32
N ALA A 170 14.67 7.51 9.28
CA ALA A 170 14.36 8.22 8.05
C ALA A 170 15.59 8.73 7.28
N SER A 171 16.70 9.00 7.96
CA SER A 171 17.93 9.49 7.30
C SER A 171 18.63 8.44 6.42
N GLN A 172 18.17 7.18 6.45
CA GLN A 172 18.82 6.06 5.75
C GLN A 172 18.10 5.64 4.47
N LEU A 173 16.89 6.15 4.22
CA LEU A 173 16.06 5.79 3.08
C LEU A 173 16.02 6.92 2.05
N SER A 174 16.32 6.59 0.80
CA SER A 174 16.04 7.43 -0.36
C SER A 174 15.06 6.69 -1.27
N ILE A 175 14.06 7.41 -1.78
CA ILE A 175 13.09 6.86 -2.71
C ILE A 175 13.12 7.71 -3.98
N ALA A 176 13.16 7.09 -5.15
CA ALA A 176 13.15 7.79 -6.43
C ALA A 176 12.04 7.25 -7.33
N LEU A 177 11.36 8.14 -8.08
CA LEU A 177 10.33 7.80 -9.04
C LEU A 177 10.81 8.13 -10.45
N THR A 178 10.78 7.14 -11.34
CA THR A 178 11.14 7.31 -12.76
C THR A 178 10.05 6.76 -13.67
N PHE A 179 9.88 7.42 -14.81
CA PHE A 179 8.97 7.03 -15.88
C PHE A 179 9.83 6.60 -17.09
N PRO A 180 10.14 5.30 -17.23
CA PRO A 180 11.13 4.83 -18.20
C PRO A 180 10.71 5.08 -19.65
N GLU A 181 9.41 5.04 -19.96
CA GLU A 181 8.89 5.22 -21.33
C GLU A 181 9.00 6.68 -21.80
N SER A 182 8.69 7.64 -20.92
CA SER A 182 8.82 9.07 -21.22
C SER A 182 10.22 9.62 -20.92
N ASN A 183 11.13 8.79 -20.38
CA ASN A 183 12.47 9.19 -19.94
C ASN A 183 12.46 10.40 -18.99
N GLN A 184 11.43 10.48 -18.14
CA GLN A 184 11.26 11.52 -17.12
C GLN A 184 11.50 10.94 -15.73
N SER A 185 11.96 11.78 -14.81
CA SER A 185 12.15 11.42 -13.41
C SER A 185 11.62 12.52 -12.50
N VAL A 186 11.09 12.12 -11.35
CA VAL A 186 10.63 13.04 -10.31
C VAL A 186 11.57 12.92 -9.12
N VAL A 187 12.09 14.06 -8.67
CA VAL A 187 12.82 14.11 -7.40
C VAL A 187 11.79 13.99 -6.28
N LEU A 188 11.82 12.87 -5.56
CA LEU A 188 10.98 12.68 -4.39
C LEU A 188 11.73 13.18 -3.16
N GLU A 189 11.26 14.27 -2.59
CA GLU A 189 11.74 14.79 -1.32
C GLU A 189 10.90 14.18 -0.20
N PHE A 190 11.39 13.06 0.35
CA PHE A 190 10.77 12.47 1.53
C PHE A 190 11.22 13.19 2.79
N GLU A 191 10.26 13.55 3.63
CA GLU A 191 10.49 14.12 4.94
C GLU A 191 9.90 13.24 6.03
N ALA A 192 10.53 13.26 7.19
CA ALA A 192 9.97 12.67 8.39
C ALA A 192 8.90 13.63 8.96
N GLU A 193 7.64 13.37 8.64
CA GLU A 193 6.52 14.22 9.08
C GLU A 193 6.17 13.96 10.55
N LYS A 194 6.32 12.70 10.99
CA LYS A 194 5.88 12.24 12.31
C LYS A 194 7.03 11.96 13.29
N PRO A 195 6.77 12.04 14.60
CA PRO A 195 7.71 11.58 15.62
C PRO A 195 7.94 10.08 15.53
N ILE A 196 9.06 9.63 16.08
CA ILE A 196 9.39 8.21 16.17
C ILE A 196 8.53 7.59 17.27
N VAL A 197 7.77 6.54 16.92
CA VAL A 197 6.94 5.76 17.85
C VAL A 197 7.41 4.31 17.80
N ASP A 198 7.85 3.77 18.94
CA ASP A 198 8.38 2.40 19.05
C ASP A 198 9.43 2.03 17.99
N GLY A 199 10.26 3.00 17.60
CA GLY A 199 11.33 2.83 16.61
C GLY A 199 10.89 2.97 15.15
N TRP A 200 9.60 3.14 14.88
CA TRP A 200 9.03 3.41 13.57
C TRP A 200 8.87 4.92 13.35
N GLN A 201 9.10 5.36 12.12
CA GLN A 201 8.89 6.75 11.73
C GLN A 201 8.25 6.82 10.35
N GLN A 202 7.21 7.63 10.20
CA GLN A 202 6.59 7.84 8.90
C GLN A 202 7.43 8.81 8.06
N MET A 203 7.73 8.39 6.83
CA MET A 203 8.26 9.23 5.77
C MET A 203 7.14 9.57 4.79
N VAL A 204 7.06 10.84 4.39
CA VAL A 204 6.03 11.35 3.49
C VAL A 204 6.68 12.15 2.37
N CYS A 205 6.13 12.03 1.17
CA CYS A 205 6.49 12.87 0.04
C CYS A 205 5.22 13.33 -0.68
N ASN A 206 5.16 14.63 -0.98
CA ASN A 206 4.15 15.18 -1.87
C ASN A 206 4.84 15.54 -3.19
N PHE A 207 4.36 14.99 -4.30
CA PHE A 207 4.99 15.18 -5.61
C PHE A 207 3.94 15.43 -6.69
N VAL A 208 4.37 16.03 -7.80
CA VAL A 208 3.54 16.24 -8.99
C VAL A 208 4.06 15.30 -10.07
N VAL A 209 3.16 14.54 -10.68
CA VAL A 209 3.49 13.71 -11.84
C VAL A 209 3.77 14.65 -13.01
N PRO A 210 4.88 14.48 -13.76
CA PRO A 210 5.17 15.31 -14.92
C PRO A 210 4.04 15.28 -15.94
N ASP A 211 4.00 16.30 -16.80
CA ASP A 211 3.14 16.25 -17.96
C ASP A 211 3.76 15.33 -19.03
N PHE A 212 2.97 14.36 -19.49
CA PHE A 212 3.33 13.49 -20.61
C PHE A 212 2.76 14.10 -21.90
N GLU A 213 3.61 14.36 -22.89
CA GLU A 213 3.20 14.97 -24.18
C GLU A 213 2.29 14.05 -25.00
N ASP A 214 2.34 12.74 -24.73
CA ASP A 214 1.59 11.71 -25.43
C ASP A 214 0.76 10.88 -24.43
N ASN A 215 -0.56 11.05 -24.47
CA ASN A 215 -1.52 10.31 -23.66
C ASN A 215 -1.63 8.82 -24.04
N SER A 216 -0.92 8.36 -25.09
CA SER A 216 -0.80 6.95 -25.46
C SER A 216 0.40 6.24 -24.82
N ILE A 217 1.29 6.97 -24.13
CA ILE A 217 2.35 6.38 -23.33
C ILE A 217 1.72 5.71 -22.11
N ASN A 218 2.05 4.44 -21.89
CA ASN A 218 1.65 3.75 -20.69
C ASN A 218 2.36 4.44 -19.51
N ASN A 219 1.61 4.84 -18.47
CA ASN A 219 2.18 5.46 -17.26
C ASN A 219 2.91 4.42 -16.38
N ALA A 220 3.72 3.56 -17.01
CA ALA A 220 4.66 2.69 -16.36
C ALA A 220 5.63 3.54 -15.55
N PHE A 221 5.77 3.21 -14.27
CA PHE A 221 6.71 3.86 -13.39
C PHE A 221 7.49 2.83 -12.58
N GLU A 222 8.67 3.27 -12.18
CA GLU A 222 9.60 2.53 -11.33
C GLU A 222 9.84 3.36 -10.07
N LEU A 223 9.60 2.76 -8.91
CA LEU A 223 9.84 3.34 -7.60
C LEU A 223 11.00 2.62 -6.93
N TYR A 224 12.15 3.30 -6.87
CA TYR A 224 13.39 2.77 -6.34
C TYR A 224 13.54 3.15 -4.87
N PHE A 225 13.47 2.17 -3.99
CA PHE A 225 13.87 2.32 -2.59
C PHE A 225 15.37 2.00 -2.53
N SER A 226 16.18 3.04 -2.34
CA SER A 226 17.63 2.93 -2.30
C SER A 226 18.17 3.37 -0.96
N ASN A 227 19.30 2.79 -0.58
CA ASN A 227 20.01 3.18 0.63
C ASN A 227 21.20 4.07 0.29
N SER A 228 21.13 5.35 0.69
CA SER A 228 22.20 6.32 0.49
C SER A 228 23.55 5.91 1.13
N ALA A 229 23.55 5.00 2.11
CA ALA A 229 24.75 4.52 2.82
C ALA A 229 25.27 3.13 2.38
N LYS A 230 24.69 2.49 1.35
CA LYS A 230 25.09 1.17 0.78
C LYS A 230 25.24 -0.01 1.78
N ALA A 231 24.76 0.12 3.01
CA ALA A 231 24.85 -0.93 4.04
C ALA A 231 23.67 -0.99 5.03
N GLY A 232 22.69 -0.08 4.95
CA GLY A 232 21.62 0.00 5.93
C GLY A 232 20.50 -0.99 5.62
N LYS A 233 20.16 -1.76 6.64
CA LYS A 233 19.04 -2.68 6.69
C LYS A 233 17.86 -1.94 7.28
N PHE A 234 16.74 -1.89 6.57
CA PHE A 234 15.56 -1.20 7.05
C PHE A 234 14.30 -2.04 6.79
N TYR A 235 13.29 -1.75 7.58
CA TYR A 235 11.95 -2.30 7.46
C TYR A 235 11.07 -1.20 6.87
N ILE A 236 10.24 -1.54 5.89
CA ILE A 236 9.17 -0.67 5.42
C ILE A 236 7.83 -1.34 5.63
N ASP A 237 6.85 -0.55 6.02
CA ASP A 237 5.50 -1.02 6.29
C ASP A 237 4.47 0.05 5.92
N ASP A 238 3.21 -0.37 5.80
CA ASP A 238 2.05 0.52 5.65
C ASP A 238 2.23 1.59 4.55
N PHE A 239 2.77 1.17 3.41
CA PHE A 239 3.05 2.01 2.25
C PHE A 239 1.75 2.45 1.60
N ARG A 240 1.64 3.74 1.26
CA ARG A 240 0.47 4.36 0.63
C ARG A 240 0.85 5.30 -0.50
N VAL A 241 0.03 5.30 -1.54
CA VAL A 241 -0.01 6.33 -2.59
C VAL A 241 -1.46 6.69 -2.83
N HIS A 242 -1.79 7.98 -2.88
CA HIS A 242 -3.13 8.47 -3.23
C HIS A 242 -3.07 9.94 -3.70
N PRO A 243 -4.09 10.44 -4.44
CA PRO A 243 -4.15 11.84 -4.83
C PRO A 243 -4.06 12.79 -3.65
N PHE A 244 -3.41 13.94 -3.80
CA PHE A 244 -3.20 14.89 -2.69
C PHE A 244 -4.51 15.43 -2.10
N ILE A 245 -5.56 15.52 -2.91
CA ILE A 245 -6.90 15.98 -2.49
C ILE A 245 -7.82 14.86 -1.97
N SER A 246 -7.31 13.63 -1.91
CA SER A 246 -8.07 12.46 -1.46
C SER A 246 -7.85 12.18 0.03
N ASN A 247 -8.82 11.52 0.64
CA ASN A 247 -8.70 10.97 1.99
C ASN A 247 -8.68 9.45 1.91
N MET A 248 -7.70 8.81 2.53
CA MET A 248 -7.49 7.36 2.43
C MET A 248 -7.44 6.71 3.81
N LYS A 249 -8.17 5.62 4.00
CA LYS A 249 -8.03 4.72 5.15
C LYS A 249 -7.54 3.36 4.67
N SER A 250 -6.80 2.66 5.52
CA SER A 250 -6.36 1.29 5.25
C SER A 250 -6.62 0.36 6.41
N PHE A 251 -6.71 -0.92 6.09
CA PHE A 251 -7.09 -1.98 7.02
C PHE A 251 -6.11 -3.13 6.90
N VAL A 252 -5.58 -3.54 8.04
CA VAL A 252 -4.60 -4.61 8.19
C VAL A 252 -5.25 -5.74 8.96
N TYR A 253 -5.21 -6.95 8.41
CA TYR A 253 -5.87 -8.12 8.98
C TYR A 253 -4.85 -9.18 9.35
N ASP A 254 -5.25 -10.07 10.24
CA ASP A 254 -4.49 -11.26 10.55
C ASP A 254 -4.55 -12.24 9.37
N PRO A 255 -3.41 -12.70 8.83
CA PRO A 255 -3.38 -13.57 7.65
C PRO A 255 -3.75 -15.04 7.94
N TYR A 256 -4.37 -15.34 9.06
CA TYR A 256 -4.89 -16.69 9.33
C TYR A 256 -6.36 -16.63 9.75
N SER A 257 -6.67 -15.80 10.74
CA SER A 257 -8.02 -15.62 11.28
C SER A 257 -8.86 -14.57 10.54
N LEU A 258 -8.24 -13.75 9.68
CA LEU A 258 -8.87 -12.63 8.95
C LEU A 258 -9.53 -11.59 9.86
N ARG A 259 -9.14 -11.52 11.14
CA ARG A 259 -9.57 -10.48 12.08
C ARG A 259 -8.83 -9.19 11.79
N LEU A 260 -9.51 -8.05 11.97
CA LEU A 260 -8.90 -6.73 11.81
C LEU A 260 -7.87 -6.50 12.92
N LEU A 261 -6.60 -6.32 12.57
CA LEU A 261 -5.50 -6.04 13.49
C LEU A 261 -5.22 -4.54 13.62
N ALA A 262 -5.35 -3.78 12.52
CA ALA A 262 -5.23 -2.34 12.56
C ALA A 262 -6.10 -1.64 11.52
N GLU A 263 -6.61 -0.48 11.87
CA GLU A 263 -7.12 0.52 10.93
C GLU A 263 -6.14 1.70 10.97
N LEU A 264 -5.60 2.12 9.84
CA LEU A 264 -4.85 3.38 9.78
C LEU A 264 -5.64 4.49 9.11
N ASP A 265 -5.69 5.63 9.79
CA ASP A 265 -6.53 6.79 9.45
C ASP A 265 -6.01 7.59 8.26
N GLU A 266 -6.63 8.74 7.97
CA GLU A 266 -6.27 9.63 6.85
C GLU A 266 -4.83 10.13 6.91
N ASN A 267 -4.25 10.19 8.11
CA ASN A 267 -2.87 10.59 8.33
C ASN A 267 -1.93 9.38 8.47
N ASN A 268 -2.43 8.16 8.26
CA ASN A 268 -1.71 6.90 8.46
C ASN A 268 -1.33 6.63 9.94
N TYR A 269 -2.09 7.13 10.92
CA TYR A 269 -1.96 6.69 12.33
C TYR A 269 -2.76 5.43 12.58
N ALA A 270 -2.16 4.47 13.28
CA ALA A 270 -2.80 3.18 13.54
C ALA A 270 -3.74 3.20 14.76
N THR A 271 -4.93 2.62 14.60
CA THR A 271 -5.74 2.07 15.69
C THR A 271 -5.62 0.56 15.64
N MET A 272 -4.99 -0.03 16.67
CA MET A 272 -4.67 -1.46 16.75
C MET A 272 -5.67 -2.19 17.65
N TYR A 273 -6.04 -3.40 17.23
CA TYR A 273 -7.01 -4.26 17.88
C TYR A 273 -6.34 -5.57 18.31
N GLU A 274 -6.44 -5.89 19.60
CA GLU A 274 -5.90 -7.13 20.17
C GLU A 274 -7.03 -8.03 20.66
N TYR A 275 -6.91 -9.30 20.34
CA TYR A 275 -7.88 -10.34 20.67
C TYR A 275 -7.24 -11.39 21.56
N ASP A 276 -8.05 -12.05 22.40
CA ASP A 276 -7.62 -13.26 23.10
C ASP A 276 -7.67 -14.50 22.19
N ASP A 277 -7.30 -15.66 22.74
CA ASP A 277 -7.27 -16.94 22.03
C ASP A 277 -8.68 -17.40 21.59
N GLU A 278 -9.74 -16.93 22.24
CA GLU A 278 -11.13 -17.18 21.89
C GLU A 278 -11.63 -16.22 20.78
N GLY A 279 -10.85 -15.18 20.47
CA GLY A 279 -11.17 -14.18 19.45
C GLY A 279 -11.99 -13.01 19.95
N ILE A 280 -12.11 -12.83 21.27
CA ILE A 280 -12.79 -11.69 21.89
C ILE A 280 -11.84 -10.50 21.92
N LEU A 281 -12.34 -9.31 21.55
CA LEU A 281 -11.57 -8.07 21.58
C LEU A 281 -11.24 -7.68 23.04
N VAL A 282 -9.96 -7.71 23.39
CA VAL A 282 -9.48 -7.41 24.74
C VAL A 282 -8.85 -6.03 24.86
N ARG A 283 -8.30 -5.47 23.77
CA ARG A 283 -7.64 -4.16 23.82
C ARG A 283 -7.76 -3.41 22.51
N VAL A 284 -7.98 -2.10 22.62
CA VAL A 284 -7.86 -1.15 21.52
C VAL A 284 -6.78 -0.13 21.89
N LYS A 285 -5.77 -0.02 21.04
CA LYS A 285 -4.67 0.94 21.16
C LYS A 285 -4.75 1.93 20.01
N ARG A 286 -4.32 3.17 20.25
CA ARG A 286 -4.24 4.20 19.23
C ARG A 286 -2.87 4.83 19.24
N GLU A 287 -2.26 4.89 18.08
CA GLU A 287 -1.04 5.62 17.85
C GLU A 287 -1.31 7.13 17.85
N THR A 288 -0.42 7.88 18.48
CA THR A 288 -0.44 9.34 18.54
C THR A 288 0.97 9.89 18.41
N GLU A 289 1.12 11.20 18.23
CA GLU A 289 2.42 11.88 18.25
C GLU A 289 3.23 11.64 19.54
N LYS A 290 2.56 11.28 20.64
CA LYS A 290 3.21 11.03 21.94
C LYS A 290 3.48 9.55 22.20
N GLY A 291 3.26 8.69 21.21
CA GLY A 291 3.33 7.24 21.33
C GLY A 291 1.94 6.57 21.33
N ILE A 292 1.94 5.28 21.60
CA ILE A 292 0.76 4.44 21.57
C ILE A 292 0.01 4.52 22.91
N ILE A 293 -1.26 4.91 22.87
CA ILE A 293 -2.14 4.97 24.03
C ILE A 293 -3.16 3.82 24.00
N THR A 294 -3.52 3.28 25.15
CA THR A 294 -4.64 2.32 25.25
C THR A 294 -5.95 3.10 25.39
N VAL A 295 -6.87 2.90 24.46
CA VAL A 295 -8.19 3.55 24.45
C VAL A 295 -9.19 2.72 25.24
N GLN A 296 -9.13 1.39 25.09
CA GLN A 296 -10.03 0.46 25.75
C GLN A 296 -9.27 -0.80 26.13
N GLU A 297 -9.53 -1.32 27.34
CA GLU A 297 -9.05 -2.63 27.80
C GLU A 297 -10.20 -3.34 28.51
N SER A 298 -10.46 -4.59 28.15
CA SER A 298 -11.40 -5.48 28.84
C SER A 298 -10.64 -6.70 29.37
N ARG A 299 -10.99 -7.15 30.59
CA ARG A 299 -10.40 -8.34 31.21
C ARG A 299 -11.51 -9.24 31.72
N THR A 300 -11.61 -10.44 31.17
CA THR A 300 -12.45 -11.52 31.68
C THR A 300 -11.59 -12.42 32.56
N VAL A 301 -11.97 -12.53 33.84
CA VAL A 301 -11.36 -13.50 34.77
C VAL A 301 -12.38 -14.62 34.97
N LEU A 302 -12.01 -15.84 34.60
CA LEU A 302 -12.79 -17.03 34.96
C LEU A 302 -12.74 -17.18 36.48
N LYS A 303 -13.89 -17.03 37.15
CA LYS A 303 -13.99 -17.35 38.58
C LYS A 303 -13.94 -18.88 38.73
N PRO A 304 -13.07 -19.43 39.60
CA PRO A 304 -13.12 -20.84 39.95
C PRO A 304 -14.50 -21.15 40.56
N ASN A 305 -15.15 -22.20 40.08
CA ASN A 305 -16.33 -22.74 40.76
C ASN A 305 -15.88 -23.31 42.10
N HIS A 306 -16.41 -22.75 43.19
CA HIS A 306 -16.27 -23.29 44.54
C HIS A 306 -17.19 -24.49 44.75
#